data_AF-A0A962UW43-F1
#
_entry.id   AF-A0A962UW43-F1
#
_cell.length_a   1.000
_cell.length_b   1.000
_cell.length_c   1.000
_cell.angle_alpha   90.00
_cell.angle_beta   90.00
_cell.angle_gamma   90.00
#
_symmetry.space_group_name_H-M   'P 1'
#
loop_
_entity.id
_entity.type
_entity.pdbx_description
1 polymer ?
#
loop_
_entity_poly.entity_id
_entity_poly.type
_entity_poly.pdbx_seq_one_letter_code
_entity_poly.pdbx_strand_id
1 'polypeptide(L)'
;MSLFVFDIETIPDVDGGRRLYGLDGLSDSDVGKAMQQKRRQESGSDFLRPHLHRIVAISMVMCQDDSVRVWSLGEPDSSEHELIRQFFGGIAKYTPTLVSWNGGG
;
A
#
# COMPACT_ATOMS: atom_id res chain seq x y z
N MET A 1 -23.46 8.43 -11.13
CA MET A 1 -22.81 7.39 -10.30
C MET A 1 -21.32 7.65 -10.35
N SER A 2 -20.64 7.73 -9.20
CA SER A 2 -19.19 7.93 -9.13
C SER A 2 -18.50 6.57 -8.99
N LEU A 3 -17.50 6.30 -9.83
CA LEU A 3 -16.68 5.08 -9.80
C LEU A 3 -15.25 5.46 -9.44
N PHE A 4 -14.68 4.78 -8.45
CA PHE A 4 -13.25 4.87 -8.10
C PHE A 4 -12.61 3.52 -8.37
N VAL A 5 -11.81 3.45 -9.43
CA VAL A 5 -10.94 2.31 -9.70
C VAL A 5 -9.58 2.63 -9.11
N PHE A 6 -9.01 1.77 -8.28
CA PHE A 6 -7.72 2.05 -7.65
C PHE A 6 -6.84 0.81 -7.51
N ASP A 7 -5.55 1.06 -7.34
CA ASP A 7 -4.53 0.08 -7.01
C ASP A 7 -3.57 0.66 -5.96
N ILE A 8 -2.95 -0.22 -5.17
CA ILE A 8 -2.09 0.14 -4.03
C ILE A 8 -0.74 -0.53 -4.19
N GLU A 9 0.31 0.29 -4.23
CA GLU A 9 1.68 -0.20 -4.27
C GLU A 9 2.33 -0.09 -2.90
N THR A 10 3.10 -1.12 -2.56
CA THR A 10 3.67 -1.28 -1.23
C THR A 10 5.12 -1.72 -1.30
N ILE A 11 5.86 -1.43 -0.23
CA ILE A 11 7.19 -1.98 0.02
C ILE A 11 7.20 -2.68 1.38
N PRO A 12 8.23 -3.49 1.71
CA PRO A 12 8.39 -4.02 3.06
C PRO A 12 8.44 -2.89 4.09
N ASP A 13 7.61 -2.99 5.14
CA ASP A 13 7.73 -2.16 6.32
C ASP A 13 8.94 -2.62 7.15
N VAL A 14 10.10 -2.08 6.82
CA VAL A 14 11.37 -2.43 7.49
C VAL A 14 11.41 -1.97 8.95
N ASP A 15 10.65 -0.93 9.32
CA ASP A 15 10.59 -0.48 10.71
C ASP A 15 9.76 -1.45 11.56
N GLY A 16 8.60 -1.87 11.05
CA GLY A 16 7.79 -2.92 11.66
C GLY A 16 8.53 -4.27 11.71
N GLY A 17 9.15 -4.67 10.59
CA GLY A 17 9.93 -5.89 10.49
C GLY A 17 11.12 -5.93 11.46
N ARG A 18 11.83 -4.81 11.60
CA ARG A 18 12.96 -4.69 12.54
C ARG A 18 12.53 -4.95 13.97
N ARG A 19 11.43 -4.30 14.40
CA ARG A 19 10.85 -4.47 15.74
C ARG A 19 10.32 -5.88 15.98
N LEU A 20 9.60 -6.43 15.01
CA LEU A 20 8.94 -7.74 15.14
C LEU A 20 9.95 -8.90 15.22
N TYR A 21 11.07 -8.78 14.51
CA TYR A 21 12.03 -9.88 14.34
C TYR A 21 13.36 -9.66 15.08
N GLY A 22 13.52 -8.56 15.81
CA GLY A 22 14.75 -8.25 16.55
C GLY A 22 15.96 -8.08 15.63
N LEU A 23 15.80 -7.32 14.55
CA LEU A 23 16.82 -7.14 13.49
C LEU A 23 17.59 -5.81 13.64
N ASP A 24 17.77 -5.36 14.87
CA ASP A 24 18.48 -4.12 15.16
C ASP A 24 19.94 -4.17 14.67
N GLY A 25 20.44 -3.05 14.16
CA GLY A 25 21.79 -2.94 13.59
C GLY A 25 21.93 -3.39 12.14
N LEU A 26 20.90 -3.97 11.52
CA LEU A 26 20.88 -4.26 10.08
C LEU A 26 20.47 -3.05 9.24
N SER A 27 21.02 -2.96 8.03
CA SER A 27 20.57 -2.02 6.99
C SER A 27 19.12 -2.31 6.57
N ASP A 28 18.38 -1.31 6.07
CA ASP A 28 16.99 -1.51 5.61
C ASP A 28 16.90 -2.59 4.51
N SER A 29 17.89 -2.64 3.62
CA SER A 29 17.96 -3.68 2.58
C SER A 29 18.06 -5.08 3.19
N ASP A 30 18.89 -5.25 4.22
CA ASP A 30 19.09 -6.55 4.86
C ASP A 30 17.92 -6.93 5.77
N VAL A 31 17.25 -5.96 6.41
CA VAL A 31 15.98 -6.18 7.10
C VAL A 31 14.93 -6.70 6.12
N GLY A 32 14.75 -6.05 4.96
CA GLY A 32 13.80 -6.50 3.94
C GLY A 32 14.06 -7.93 3.44
N LYS A 33 15.34 -8.26 3.18
CA LYS A 33 15.74 -9.63 2.79
C LYS A 33 15.44 -10.63 3.90
N ALA A 34 15.76 -10.29 5.16
CA ALA A 34 15.50 -11.16 6.30
C ALA A 34 14.00 -11.41 6.51
N MET A 35 13.15 -10.40 6.31
CA MET A 35 11.69 -10.53 6.36
C MET A 35 11.19 -11.52 5.29
N GLN A 36 11.62 -11.37 4.04
CA GLN A 36 11.23 -12.26 2.94
C GLN A 36 11.74 -13.69 3.17
N GLN A 37 12.98 -13.86 3.66
CA GLN A 37 13.53 -15.17 3.98
C GLN A 37 12.74 -15.87 5.07
N LYS A 38 12.39 -15.16 6.16
CA LYS A 38 11.52 -15.70 7.22
C LYS A 38 10.17 -16.13 6.67
N ARG A 39 9.54 -15.29 5.84
CA ARG A 39 8.26 -15.62 5.20
C ARG A 39 8.35 -16.87 4.34
N ARG A 40 9.44 -17.03 3.57
CA ARG A 40 9.70 -18.21 2.75
C ARG A 40 9.89 -19.47 3.57
N GLN A 41 10.56 -19.38 4.73
CA GLN A 41 10.70 -20.51 5.65
C GLN A 41 9.36 -20.91 6.27
N GLU A 42 8.49 -19.94 6.58
CA GLU A 42 7.18 -20.19 7.20
C GLU A 42 6.15 -20.78 6.22
N SER A 43 6.09 -20.28 4.98
CA SER A 43 5.00 -20.61 4.05
C SER A 43 5.41 -20.94 2.62
N GLY A 44 6.72 -21.00 2.32
CA GLY A 44 7.22 -21.25 0.96
C GLY A 44 7.07 -20.08 -0.02
N SER A 45 6.43 -18.98 0.39
CA SER A 45 6.23 -17.75 -0.39
C SER A 45 7.09 -16.63 0.17
N ASP A 46 7.51 -15.69 -0.67
CA ASP A 46 8.18 -14.44 -0.29
C ASP A 46 7.22 -13.25 -0.11
N PHE A 47 5.93 -13.44 -0.41
CA PHE A 47 4.89 -12.44 -0.20
C PHE A 47 4.64 -12.23 1.29
N LEU A 48 5.00 -11.04 1.79
CA LEU A 48 4.91 -10.69 3.19
C LEU A 48 3.44 -10.67 3.66
N ARG A 49 3.24 -10.74 4.98
CA ARG A 49 1.88 -10.61 5.54
C ARG A 49 1.44 -9.15 5.43
N PRO A 50 0.16 -8.85 5.18
CA PRO A 50 -0.29 -7.48 4.89
C PRO A 50 0.15 -6.40 5.89
N HIS A 51 0.24 -6.72 7.18
CA HIS A 51 0.70 -5.77 8.21
C HIS A 51 2.21 -5.46 8.17
N LEU A 52 2.98 -6.12 7.29
CA LEU A 52 4.40 -5.86 7.03
C LEU A 52 4.62 -5.15 5.68
N HIS A 53 3.54 -4.65 5.08
CA HIS A 53 3.59 -3.80 3.90
C HIS A 53 3.38 -2.36 4.33
N ARG A 54 4.20 -1.46 3.77
CA ARG A 54 4.04 -0.02 3.86
C ARG A 54 3.56 0.51 2.52
N ILE A 55 2.44 1.24 2.52
CA ILE A 55 1.90 1.88 1.32
C ILE A 55 2.82 3.01 0.88
N VAL A 56 3.20 3.01 -0.39
CA VAL A 56 4.04 4.06 -1.01
C VAL A 56 3.34 4.78 -2.15
N ALA A 57 2.29 4.19 -2.73
CA ALA A 57 1.46 4.86 -3.71
C ALA A 57 0.03 4.32 -3.68
N ILE A 58 -0.92 5.20 -3.96
CA ILE A 58 -2.30 4.84 -4.28
C ILE A 58 -2.65 5.57 -5.56
N SER A 59 -2.85 4.82 -6.63
CA SER A 59 -3.22 5.38 -7.94
C SER A 59 -4.68 5.10 -8.23
N MET A 60 -5.38 6.07 -8.82
CA MET A 60 -6.82 5.96 -9.05
C MET A 60 -7.29 6.57 -10.35
N VAL A 61 -8.36 5.97 -10.87
CA VAL A 61 -9.22 6.50 -11.92
C VAL A 61 -10.57 6.81 -11.32
N MET A 62 -11.01 8.06 -11.47
CA MET A 62 -12.36 8.47 -11.12
C MET A 62 -13.16 8.69 -12.39
N CYS A 63 -14.28 7.99 -12.51
CA CYS A 63 -15.30 8.26 -13.51
C CYS A 63 -16.51 8.91 -12.83
N GLN A 64 -16.87 10.10 -13.26
CA GLN A 64 -18.05 10.82 -12.78
C GLN A 64 -18.68 11.57 -13.94
N ASP A 65 -19.96 11.28 -14.18
CA ASP A 65 -20.72 11.80 -15.32
C ASP A 65 -19.96 11.50 -16.63
N ASP A 66 -19.70 12.50 -17.47
CA ASP A 66 -18.92 12.35 -18.71
C ASP A 66 -17.42 12.62 -18.52
N SER A 67 -16.93 12.67 -17.28
CA SER A 67 -15.54 12.99 -16.95
C SER A 67 -14.76 11.77 -16.43
N VAL A 68 -13.53 11.63 -16.92
CA VAL A 68 -12.53 10.66 -16.44
C VAL A 68 -11.32 11.42 -15.95
N ARG A 69 -10.87 11.12 -14.73
CA ARG A 69 -9.65 11.68 -14.14
C ARG A 69 -8.76 10.54 -13.66
N VAL A 70 -7.45 10.66 -13.90
CA VAL A 70 -6.44 9.67 -13.51
C VAL A 70 -5.32 10.39 -12.76
N TRP A 71 -5.00 9.95 -11.56
CA TRP A 71 -3.91 10.52 -10.75
C TRP A 71 -3.44 9.55 -9.66
N SER A 72 -2.28 9.84 -9.07
CA SER A 72 -1.80 9.22 -7.85
C SER A 72 -1.99 10.17 -6.68
N LEU A 73 -2.33 9.63 -5.50
CA LEU A 73 -2.44 10.43 -4.27
C LEU A 73 -1.06 10.85 -3.78
N GLY A 74 -0.99 12.04 -3.20
CA GLY A 74 0.24 12.61 -2.65
C GLY A 74 1.30 12.95 -3.70
N GLU A 75 2.49 13.23 -3.20
CA GLU A 75 3.71 13.49 -3.96
C GLU A 75 4.74 12.36 -3.68
N PRO A 76 5.87 12.28 -4.40
CA PRO A 76 6.86 11.21 -4.20
C PRO A 76 7.41 11.05 -2.77
N ASP A 77 7.34 12.10 -1.96
CA ASP A 77 7.78 12.14 -0.56
C ASP A 77 6.61 12.10 0.46
N SER A 78 5.37 11.96 -0.02
CA SER A 78 4.21 11.83 0.87
C SER A 78 4.31 10.58 1.75
N SER A 79 3.99 10.76 3.04
CA SER A 79 3.93 9.66 3.99
C SER A 79 2.74 8.73 3.73
N GLU A 80 2.84 7.46 4.13
CA GLU A 80 1.71 6.51 4.13
C GLU A 80 0.46 7.10 4.84
N HIS A 81 0.66 7.81 5.96
CA HIS A 81 -0.42 8.48 6.67
C HIS A 81 -1.18 9.46 5.78
N GLU A 82 -0.45 10.25 4.99
CA GLU A 82 -1.04 11.23 4.08
C GLU A 82 -1.83 10.54 2.96
N LEU A 83 -1.24 9.52 2.33
CA LEU A 83 -1.89 8.75 1.26
C LEU A 83 -3.21 8.14 1.72
N ILE A 84 -3.20 7.47 2.88
CA ILE A 84 -4.39 6.87 3.49
C ILE A 84 -5.44 7.94 3.78
N ARG A 85 -5.02 9.07 4.35
CA ARG A 85 -5.93 10.18 4.69
C ARG A 85 -6.60 10.77 3.46
N GLN A 86 -5.84 11.00 2.39
CA GLN A 86 -6.39 11.51 1.13
C GLN A 86 -7.35 10.50 0.49
N PHE A 87 -7.01 9.20 0.52
CA PHE A 87 -7.85 8.13 -0.03
C PHE A 87 -9.23 8.08 0.65
N PHE A 88 -9.25 7.96 1.98
CA PHE A 88 -10.51 7.94 2.73
C PHE A 88 -11.26 9.28 2.66
N GLY A 89 -10.55 10.41 2.55
CA GLY A 89 -11.16 11.71 2.30
C GLY A 89 -11.92 11.75 0.96
N GLY A 90 -11.34 11.17 -0.10
CA GLY A 90 -12.00 11.00 -1.39
C GLY A 90 -13.26 10.13 -1.28
N ILE A 91 -13.16 8.97 -0.61
CA ILE A 91 -14.31 8.07 -0.40
C ILE A 91 -15.44 8.78 0.34
N ALA A 92 -15.12 9.47 1.44
CA ALA A 92 -16.12 10.18 2.25
C ALA A 92 -16.82 11.30 1.46
N LYS A 93 -16.07 12.02 0.61
CA LYS A 93 -16.59 13.14 -0.18
C LYS A 93 -17.48 12.69 -1.35
N TYR A 94 -17.08 11.63 -2.06
CA TYR A 94 -17.72 11.25 -3.33
C TYR A 94 -18.62 10.02 -3.22
N THR A 95 -18.55 9.29 -2.11
CA THR A 95 -19.26 8.03 -1.83
C THR A 95 -19.35 7.10 -3.06
N PRO A 96 -18.20 6.80 -3.71
CA PRO A 96 -18.19 6.11 -4.99
C PRO A 96 -18.37 4.59 -4.83
N THR A 97 -18.72 3.92 -5.92
CA THR A 97 -18.48 2.49 -6.05
C THR A 97 -16.97 2.26 -6.17
N LEU A 98 -16.43 1.44 -5.27
CA LEU A 98 -15.02 1.08 -5.25
C LEU A 98 -14.77 -0.16 -6.11
N VAL A 99 -13.77 -0.06 -6.99
CA VAL A 99 -13.25 -1.18 -7.77
C VAL A 99 -11.75 -1.25 -7.55
N SER A 100 -11.25 -2.38 -7.10
CA SER A 100 -9.82 -2.64 -6.93
C SER A 100 -9.35 -3.67 -7.94
N TRP A 101 -8.11 -3.55 -8.40
CA TRP A 101 -7.42 -4.67 -9.05
C TRP A 101 -6.71 -5.50 -7.97
N ASN A 102 -6.91 -6.83 -7.92
CA ASN A 102 -6.29 -7.73 -6.93
C ASN A 102 -6.49 -7.38 -5.43
N GLY A 103 -7.53 -6.62 -5.06
CA GLY A 103 -7.76 -6.21 -3.67
C GLY A 103 -8.17 -7.33 -2.69
N GLY A 104 -8.32 -8.57 -3.16
CA GLY A 104 -8.63 -9.73 -2.32
C GLY A 104 -7.44 -10.32 -1.55
N GLY A 105 -6.21 -9.99 -1.98
CA GLY A 105 -4.99 -10.66 -1.51
C GLY A 105 -4.71 -11.97 -2.21
#